data_AF-A0A535XX37-F1
#
_entry.id   AF-A0A535XX37-F1
#
_cell.length_a   1.000
_cell.length_b   1.000
_cell.length_c   1.000
_cell.angle_alpha   90.00
_cell.angle_beta   90.00
_cell.angle_gamma   90.00
#
_symmetry.space_group_name_H-M   'P 1'
#
loop_
_entity.id
_entity.type
_entity.pdbx_description
1 polymer ?
#
loop_
_entity_poly.entity_id
_entity_poly.type
_entity_poly.pdbx_seq_one_letter_code
_entity_poly.pdbx_strand_id
1 'polypeptide(L)'
;MTTRLGSDVRRRARTSTRFQLHAANLAESVQVCLQSFGDRWVATAAGSRRIETGLGSTARTALTAAVESLMPAAAAELLTDPELLAVSWQIRQAV
;
A
#
# COMPACT_ATOMS: atom_id res chain seq x y z
N MET A 1 1.67 18.71 38.17
CA MET A 1 2.24 18.52 36.83
C MET A 1 1.52 17.37 36.16
N THR A 2 0.58 17.65 35.26
CA THR A 2 -0.22 16.64 34.56
C THR A 2 0.35 16.43 33.17
N THR A 3 1.06 15.32 32.97
CA THR A 3 1.39 14.80 31.64
C THR A 3 0.08 14.43 30.94
N ARG A 4 -0.37 15.27 30.01
CA ARG A 4 -1.37 14.86 29.02
C ARG A 4 -0.71 13.76 28.18
N LEU A 5 -1.05 12.51 28.50
CA LEU A 5 -0.88 11.39 27.58
C LEU A 5 -1.53 11.82 26.27
N GLY A 6 -0.69 12.04 25.25
CA GLY A 6 -1.14 12.35 23.91
C GLY A 6 -2.15 11.29 23.53
N SER A 7 -3.38 11.71 23.25
CA SER A 7 -4.31 10.88 22.53
C SER A 7 -3.61 10.49 21.23
N ASP A 8 -3.28 9.21 21.08
CA ASP A 8 -3.08 8.60 19.78
C ASP A 8 -4.39 8.79 19.02
N VAL A 9 -4.55 9.96 18.42
CA VAL A 9 -5.53 10.21 17.38
C VAL A 9 -5.06 9.32 16.25
N ARG A 10 -5.51 8.06 16.25
CA ARG A 10 -5.42 7.18 15.10
C ARG A 10 -6.09 7.96 13.97
N ARG A 11 -5.31 8.68 13.17
CA ARG A 11 -5.84 9.40 12.02
C ARG A 11 -6.57 8.34 11.21
N ARG A 12 -7.87 8.55 11.00
CA ARG A 12 -8.62 7.66 10.12
C ARG A 12 -8.17 7.96 8.70
N ALA A 13 -7.76 6.93 7.96
CA ALA A 13 -7.45 7.08 6.56
C ALA A 13 -8.67 7.64 5.82
N ARG A 14 -8.47 8.62 4.94
CA ARG A 14 -9.55 9.19 4.11
C ARG A 14 -10.06 8.17 3.10
N THR A 15 -9.12 7.44 2.52
CA THR A 15 -9.36 6.34 1.58
C THR A 15 -8.56 5.14 2.05
N SER A 16 -9.16 3.95 1.99
CA SER A 16 -8.49 2.70 2.32
C SER A 16 -8.94 1.62 1.33
N THR A 17 -8.01 1.07 0.55
CA THR A 17 -8.29 0.03 -0.44
C THR A 17 -7.39 -1.16 -0.19
N ARG A 18 -7.97 -2.37 -0.18
CA ARG A 18 -7.23 -3.63 -0.06
C ARG A 18 -7.42 -4.46 -1.32
N PHE A 19 -6.34 -5.05 -1.79
CA PHE A 19 -6.31 -5.86 -3.01
C PHE A 19 -5.13 -6.85 -2.95
N GLN A 20 -5.04 -7.72 -3.95
CA GLN A 20 -3.95 -8.67 -4.08
C GLN A 20 -3.22 -8.46 -5.40
N LEU A 21 -1.90 -8.56 -5.35
CA LEU A 21 -1.05 -8.56 -6.53
C LEU A 21 -0.52 -9.96 -6.81
N HIS A 22 -0.42 -10.27 -8.09
CA HIS A 22 0.03 -11.54 -8.63
C HIS A 22 1.15 -11.29 -9.63
N ALA A 23 2.05 -12.25 -9.70
CA ALA A 23 3.07 -12.33 -10.72
C ALA A 23 3.16 -13.79 -11.16
N ALA A 24 3.30 -14.05 -12.45
CA ALA A 24 3.33 -15.39 -13.02
C ALA A 24 4.49 -16.22 -12.44
N ASN A 25 5.59 -15.56 -12.08
CA ASN A 25 6.76 -16.20 -11.48
C ASN A 25 6.68 -16.36 -9.95
N LEU A 26 5.54 -15.99 -9.35
CA LEU A 26 5.32 -16.03 -7.91
C LEU A 26 4.25 -17.08 -7.59
N ALA A 27 4.60 -18.03 -6.71
CA ALA A 27 3.66 -19.04 -6.24
C ALA A 27 2.58 -18.46 -5.30
N GLU A 28 2.81 -17.26 -4.76
CA GLU A 28 1.96 -16.62 -3.75
C GLU A 28 1.62 -15.19 -4.15
N SER A 29 0.41 -14.74 -3.82
CA SER A 29 0.00 -13.35 -4.01
C SER A 29 0.52 -12.45 -2.90
N VAL A 30 0.70 -11.17 -3.22
CA VAL A 30 1.05 -10.12 -2.26
C VAL A 30 -0.23 -9.39 -1.87
N GLN A 31 -0.58 -9.42 -0.59
CA GLN A 31 -1.70 -8.62 -0.08
C GLN A 31 -1.26 -7.17 0.09
N VAL A 32 -2.03 -6.24 -0.44
CA VAL A 32 -1.73 -4.82 -0.37
C VAL A 32 -2.88 -4.06 0.29
N CYS A 33 -2.53 -3.15 1.20
CA CYS A 33 -3.43 -2.14 1.73
C CYS A 33 -2.87 -0.75 1.41
N LEU A 34 -3.62 0.03 0.63
CA LEU A 34 -3.33 1.44 0.36
C LEU A 34 -4.21 2.33 1.22
N GLN A 35 -3.59 3.33 1.85
CA GLN A 35 -4.28 4.29 2.72
C GLN A 35 -3.84 5.72 2.42
N SER A 36 -4.81 6.64 2.35
CA SER A 36 -4.55 8.07 2.19
C SER A 36 -4.73 8.82 3.51
N PHE A 37 -3.75 9.66 3.84
CA PHE A 37 -3.71 10.52 5.02
C PHE A 37 -3.42 11.97 4.61
N GLY A 38 -4.41 12.64 4.00
CA GLY A 38 -4.24 14.01 3.54
C GLY A 38 -3.40 14.04 2.26
N ASP A 39 -2.18 14.56 2.33
CA ASP A 39 -1.22 14.70 1.24
C ASP A 39 -0.24 13.52 1.12
N ARG A 40 -0.42 12.48 1.96
CA ARG A 40 0.46 11.32 2.02
C ARG A 40 -0.31 10.03 1.80
N TRP A 41 0.35 9.09 1.14
CA TRP A 41 -0.12 7.72 0.96
C TRP A 41 0.81 6.75 1.68
N VAL A 42 0.21 5.74 2.27
CA VAL A 42 0.88 4.61 2.91
C VAL A 42 0.44 3.35 2.16
N ALA A 43 1.39 2.54 1.75
CA ALA A 43 1.14 1.21 1.20
C ALA A 43 1.74 0.18 2.14
N THR A 44 0.96 -0.81 2.58
CA THR A 44 1.45 -1.97 3.30
C THR A 44 1.32 -3.18 2.39
N ALA A 45 2.44 -3.81 2.04
CA ALA A 45 2.51 -5.00 1.22
C ALA A 45 2.94 -6.19 2.10
N ALA A 46 2.16 -7.25 2.11
CA ALA A 46 2.41 -8.46 2.89
C ALA A 46 2.56 -9.65 1.95
N GLY A 47 3.75 -10.28 1.99
CA GLY A 47 3.97 -11.62 1.46
C GLY A 47 3.89 -12.65 2.58
N SER A 48 4.23 -13.92 2.31
CA SER A 48 4.14 -15.00 3.31
C SER A 48 5.05 -14.84 4.53
N ARG A 49 6.19 -14.16 4.38
CA ARG A 49 7.23 -14.09 5.44
C ARG A 49 7.53 -12.69 5.93
N ARG A 50 7.10 -11.67 5.19
CA ARG A 50 7.51 -10.30 5.43
C ARG A 50 6.38 -9.35 5.10
N ILE A 51 6.34 -8.25 5.85
CA ILE A 51 5.45 -7.13 5.63
C ILE A 51 6.33 -5.91 5.45
N GLU A 52 6.09 -5.17 4.39
CA GLU A 52 6.80 -3.94 4.09
C GLU A 52 5.83 -2.78 3.95
N THR A 53 6.30 -1.60 4.35
CA THR A 53 5.52 -0.37 4.27
C THR A 53 6.25 0.65 3.43
N GLY A 54 5.57 1.18 2.42
CA GLY A 54 6.04 2.25 1.56
C GLY A 54 5.27 3.55 1.82
N LEU A 55 5.96 4.68 1.71
CA LEU A 55 5.40 6.03 1.86
C LEU A 55 5.58 6.79 0.56
N GLY A 56 4.58 7.59 0.19
CA GLY A 56 4.63 8.39 -1.03
C GLY A 56 3.68 9.58 -0.98
N SER A 57 3.93 10.57 -1.84
CA SER A 57 2.97 11.66 -2.10
C SER A 57 1.78 11.19 -2.94
N THR A 58 1.89 10.03 -3.59
CA THR A 58 0.84 9.40 -4.40
C THR A 58 0.69 7.93 -4.03
N ALA A 59 -0.48 7.34 -4.33
CA ALA A 59 -0.72 5.91 -4.16
C ALA A 59 0.33 5.04 -4.90
N ARG A 60 0.68 5.43 -6.14
CA ARG A 60 1.66 4.73 -6.97
C ARG A 60 3.05 4.74 -6.31
N THR A 61 3.53 5.88 -5.86
CA THR A 61 4.87 6.00 -5.26
C THR A 61 4.98 5.22 -3.95
N ALA A 62 3.94 5.28 -3.10
CA ALA A 62 3.87 4.49 -1.88
C ALA A 62 3.88 2.98 -2.17
N LEU A 63 3.08 2.54 -3.16
CA LEU A 63 3.02 1.15 -3.59
C LEU A 63 4.36 0.64 -4.11
N THR A 64 4.99 1.39 -5.02
CA THR A 64 6.28 1.05 -5.60
C THR A 64 7.32 0.85 -4.51
N ALA A 65 7.43 1.78 -3.55
CA ALA A 65 8.37 1.65 -2.45
C ALA A 65 8.13 0.40 -1.58
N ALA A 66 6.85 0.07 -1.29
CA ALA A 66 6.52 -1.12 -0.50
C ALA A 66 6.88 -2.41 -1.24
N VAL A 67 6.53 -2.50 -2.53
CA VAL A 67 6.74 -3.70 -3.34
C VAL A 67 8.23 -3.90 -3.66
N GLU A 68 8.96 -2.84 -3.98
CA GLU A 68 10.41 -2.90 -4.21
C GLU A 68 11.16 -3.31 -2.93
N SER A 69 10.75 -2.82 -1.75
CA SER A 69 11.34 -3.26 -0.48
C SER A 69 11.02 -4.73 -0.18
N LEU A 70 9.77 -5.17 -0.45
CA LEU A 70 9.31 -6.52 -0.13
C LEU A 70 9.98 -7.57 -1.01
N MET A 71 9.92 -7.38 -2.33
CA MET A 71 10.36 -8.35 -3.34
C MET A 71 11.03 -7.64 -4.52
N PRO A 72 12.28 -7.15 -4.38
CA PRO A 72 12.96 -6.41 -5.43
C PRO A 72 12.98 -7.14 -6.77
N ALA A 73 13.19 -8.46 -6.75
CA ALA A 73 13.29 -9.30 -7.95
C ALA A 73 11.96 -9.45 -8.71
N ALA A 74 10.82 -9.34 -8.04
CA ALA A 74 9.49 -9.50 -8.64
C ALA A 74 8.72 -8.17 -8.76
N ALA A 75 9.31 -7.07 -8.29
CA ALA A 75 8.61 -5.79 -8.17
C ALA A 75 8.10 -5.27 -9.52
N ALA A 76 8.91 -5.37 -10.58
CA ALA A 76 8.51 -4.95 -11.91
C ALA A 76 7.25 -5.68 -12.40
N GLU A 77 7.19 -7.00 -12.21
CA GLU A 77 6.06 -7.82 -12.62
C GLU A 77 4.81 -7.53 -11.80
N LEU A 78 4.93 -7.45 -10.47
CA LEU A 78 3.82 -7.10 -9.57
C LEU A 78 3.26 -5.69 -9.85
N LEU A 79 4.12 -4.74 -10.21
CA LEU A 79 3.72 -3.36 -10.56
C LEU A 79 3.07 -3.23 -11.94
N THR A 80 3.01 -4.34 -12.70
CA THR A 80 2.31 -4.48 -13.98
C THR A 80 1.06 -5.36 -13.89
N ASP A 81 0.69 -5.87 -12.70
CA ASP A 81 -0.54 -6.63 -12.52
C ASP A 81 -1.76 -5.81 -13.00
N PRO A 82 -2.60 -6.35 -13.92
CA PRO A 82 -3.83 -5.71 -14.37
C PRO A 82 -4.79 -5.28 -13.26
N GLU A 83 -4.77 -5.92 -12.09
CA GLU A 83 -5.59 -5.54 -10.92
C GLU A 83 -5.37 -4.07 -10.53
N LEU A 84 -4.17 -3.54 -10.79
CA LEU A 84 -3.86 -2.12 -10.52
C LEU A 84 -4.70 -1.15 -11.33
N LEU A 85 -5.26 -1.54 -12.47
CA LEU A 85 -6.19 -0.71 -13.23
C LEU A 85 -7.52 -0.54 -12.47
N ALA A 86 -8.06 -1.63 -11.92
CA ALA A 86 -9.27 -1.61 -11.11
C ALA A 86 -9.08 -0.77 -9.83
N VAL A 87 -7.96 -0.96 -9.14
CA VAL A 87 -7.61 -0.19 -7.94
C VAL A 87 -7.43 1.29 -8.26
N SER A 88 -6.78 1.63 -9.37
CA SER A 88 -6.61 3.02 -9.81
C SER A 88 -7.96 3.69 -10.08
N TRP A 89 -8.90 2.96 -10.69
CA TRP A 89 -10.27 3.43 -10.90
C TRP A 89 -11.00 3.65 -9.58
N GLN A 90 -10.93 2.69 -8.64
CA GLN A 90 -11.55 2.81 -7.32
C GLN A 90 -11.02 4.03 -6.55
N ILE A 91 -9.71 4.24 -6.55
CA ILE A 91 -9.10 5.42 -5.90
C ILE A 91 -9.62 6.70 -6.55
N ARG A 92 -9.72 6.75 -7.88
CA ARG A 92 -10.24 7.92 -8.59
C ARG A 92 -11.69 8.26 -8.23
N GLN A 93 -12.53 7.27 -7.91
CA GLN A 93 -13.91 7.50 -7.49
C GLN A 93 -14.04 7.93 -6.01
N ALA A 94 -12.97 7.75 -5.22
CA ALA A 94 -12.97 8.00 -3.78
C ALA A 94 -12.28 9.32 -3.36
N VAL A 95 -11.71 10.05 -4.32
CA VAL A 95 -11.03 11.35 -4.14
C VAL A 95 -11.88 12.44 -4.78
#